data_AF-A0A0J6S5B3-F1
#
_entry.id   AF-A0A0J6S5B3-F1
#
_cell.length_a   1.000
_cell.length_b   1.000
_cell.length_c   1.000
_cell.angle_alpha   90.00
_cell.angle_beta   90.00
_cell.angle_gamma   90.00
#
_symmetry.space_group_name_H-M   'P 1'
#
loop_
_entity.id
_entity.type
_entity.pdbx_description
1 polymer ?
#
loop_
_entity_poly.entity_id
_entity_poly.type
_entity_poly.pdbx_seq_one_letter_code
_entity_poly.pdbx_strand_id
1 'polypeptide(L)'
;MSAQEALAARRVEFGLPPAGAPNDNATLSLLAMGGRAFEGINRGLQNPARAMTLDRVNAQTVTHAEADVVQQAIDAGLAGTVRRADMTIDRAPCTSCGKAGGLRSLARNLGVDELHVTWPGGQQTFTPTK
;
A
#
# COMPACT_ATOMS: atom_id res chain seq x y z
N MET A 1 14.43 -13.80 -1.06
CA MET A 1 14.11 -12.46 -1.55
C MET A 1 13.13 -11.82 -0.58
N SER A 2 13.50 -10.70 0.01
CA SER A 2 12.65 -9.88 0.88
C SER A 2 11.59 -9.12 0.07
N ALA A 3 10.56 -8.59 0.73
CA ALA A 3 9.52 -7.79 0.06
C ALA A 3 10.09 -6.50 -0.58
N GLN A 4 11.11 -5.90 0.03
CA GLN A 4 11.79 -4.71 -0.47
C GLN A 4 12.62 -5.03 -1.72
N GLU A 5 13.30 -6.18 -1.74
CA GLU A 5 13.99 -6.66 -2.95
C GLU A 5 12.98 -6.96 -4.08
N ALA A 6 11.81 -7.50 -3.76
CA ALA A 6 10.75 -7.73 -4.72
C ALA A 6 10.26 -6.41 -5.35
N LEU A 7 10.00 -5.39 -4.53
CA LEU A 7 9.65 -4.05 -5.03
C LEU A 7 10.76 -3.45 -5.89
N ALA A 8 12.02 -3.57 -5.49
CA ALA A 8 13.15 -3.07 -6.28
C ALA A 8 13.25 -3.76 -7.66
N ALA A 9 13.08 -5.09 -7.72
CA ALA A 9 13.02 -5.83 -8.97
C ALA A 9 11.84 -5.36 -9.84
N ARG A 10 10.67 -5.15 -9.22
CA ARG A 10 9.46 -4.69 -9.91
C ARG A 10 9.60 -3.30 -10.54
N ARG A 11 10.37 -2.41 -9.91
CA ARG A 11 10.70 -1.10 -10.51
C ARG A 11 11.49 -1.24 -11.81
N VAL A 12 12.44 -2.18 -11.87
CA VAL A 12 13.21 -2.48 -13.09
C VAL A 12 12.29 -2.98 -14.21
N GLU A 13 11.37 -3.89 -13.88
CA GLU A 13 10.41 -4.44 -14.85
C GLU A 13 9.48 -3.36 -15.44
N PHE A 14 9.08 -2.38 -14.62
CA PHE A 14 8.27 -1.25 -15.07
C PHE A 14 9.07 -0.10 -15.70
N GLY A 15 10.40 -0.22 -15.83
CA GLY A 15 11.27 0.84 -16.34
C GLY A 15 11.28 2.09 -15.45
N LEU A 16 10.98 1.93 -14.17
CA LEU A 16 10.96 3.02 -13.19
C LEU A 16 12.38 3.29 -12.67
N PRO A 17 12.72 4.55 -12.36
CA PRO A 17 13.98 4.85 -11.70
C PRO A 17 14.04 4.18 -10.32
N PRO A 18 15.23 4.07 -9.69
CA PRO A 18 15.34 3.59 -8.31
C PRO A 18 14.45 4.41 -7.36
N ALA A 19 13.92 3.74 -6.33
CA ALA A 19 13.03 4.38 -5.36
C ALA A 19 13.72 5.59 -4.69
N GLY A 20 13.10 6.76 -4.77
CA GLY A 20 13.61 8.01 -4.18
C GLY A 20 14.62 8.77 -5.05
N ALA A 21 14.86 8.35 -6.30
CA ALA A 21 15.65 9.15 -7.23
C ALA A 21 14.99 10.52 -7.52
N PRO A 22 15.74 11.56 -7.93
CA PRO A 22 15.17 12.90 -8.14
C PRO A 22 14.03 12.98 -9.17
N ASN A 23 14.01 12.07 -10.14
CA ASN A 23 12.98 11.96 -11.17
C ASN A 23 11.91 10.91 -10.83
N ASP A 24 11.88 10.41 -9.59
CA ASP A 24 11.02 9.30 -9.19
C ASP A 24 9.65 9.76 -8.66
N ASN A 25 8.68 9.77 -9.57
CA ASN A 25 7.28 10.04 -9.27
C ASN A 25 6.45 8.77 -8.99
N ALA A 26 7.09 7.59 -8.93
CA ALA A 26 6.44 6.31 -8.76
C ALA A 26 6.59 5.79 -7.32
N THR A 27 5.49 5.38 -6.71
CA THR A 27 5.52 4.65 -5.43
C THR A 27 4.97 3.26 -5.67
N LEU A 28 5.68 2.23 -5.22
CA LEU A 28 5.19 0.86 -5.21
C LEU A 28 4.88 0.40 -3.78
N SER A 29 3.83 -0.41 -3.67
CA SER A 29 3.45 -1.08 -2.43
C SER A 29 3.20 -2.55 -2.70
N LEU A 30 3.51 -3.39 -1.73
CA LEU A 30 3.21 -4.82 -1.70
C LEU A 30 2.42 -5.13 -0.44
N LEU A 31 1.25 -5.73 -0.57
CA LEU A 31 0.43 -6.20 0.55
C LEU A 31 0.40 -7.72 0.56
N ALA A 32 0.86 -8.33 1.65
CA ALA A 32 0.73 -9.75 1.92
C ALA A 32 -0.42 -9.99 2.91
N MET A 33 -1.42 -10.76 2.49
CA MET A 33 -2.63 -11.04 3.28
C MET A 33 -3.27 -12.36 2.82
N GLY A 34 -3.67 -13.22 3.76
CA GLY A 34 -4.43 -14.44 3.44
C GLY A 34 -3.72 -15.40 2.48
N GLY A 35 -2.39 -15.51 2.58
CA GLY A 35 -1.57 -16.34 1.68
C GLY A 35 -1.41 -15.78 0.26
N ARG A 36 -1.86 -14.56 0.00
CA ARG A 36 -1.76 -13.87 -1.29
C ARG A 36 -0.93 -12.59 -1.15
N ALA A 37 -0.33 -12.17 -2.26
CA ALA A 37 0.40 -10.91 -2.36
C ALA A 37 -0.23 -10.04 -3.45
N PHE A 38 -0.33 -8.75 -3.19
CA PHE A 38 -0.86 -7.75 -4.12
C PHE A 38 0.17 -6.65 -4.31
N GLU A 39 0.42 -6.27 -5.57
CA GLU A 39 1.34 -5.21 -5.92
C GLU A 39 0.54 -4.00 -6.42
N GLY A 40 0.88 -2.81 -5.95
CA GLY A 40 0.17 -1.60 -6.30
C GLY A 40 1.11 -0.44 -6.60
N ILE A 41 0.59 0.51 -7.35
CA ILE A 41 1.31 1.71 -7.81
C ILE A 41 0.42 2.95 -7.66
N ASN A 42 1.01 4.12 -7.49
CA ASN A 42 0.24 5.37 -7.42
C ASN A 42 -0.57 5.62 -8.70
N ARG A 43 -1.77 6.17 -8.52
CA ARG A 43 -2.81 6.31 -9.56
C ARG A 43 -2.33 6.98 -10.84
N GLY A 44 -1.43 7.95 -10.74
CA GLY A 44 -0.90 8.69 -11.90
C GLY A 44 -0.16 7.82 -12.92
N LEU A 45 0.23 6.60 -12.54
CA LEU A 45 0.92 5.63 -13.40
C LEU A 45 0.05 4.42 -13.77
N GLN A 46 -1.21 4.42 -13.36
CA GLN A 46 -2.16 3.36 -13.71
C GLN A 46 -2.90 3.71 -14.99
N ASN A 47 -3.06 2.75 -15.91
CA ASN A 47 -3.86 2.91 -17.11
C ASN A 47 -4.57 1.59 -17.50
N PRO A 48 -5.90 1.45 -17.29
CA PRO A 48 -6.79 2.42 -16.65
C PRO A 48 -6.51 2.55 -15.14
N ALA A 49 -6.91 3.68 -14.55
CA ALA A 49 -6.86 3.85 -13.10
C ALA A 49 -7.88 2.91 -12.40
N ARG A 50 -7.49 2.32 -11.27
CA ARG A 50 -8.38 1.47 -10.48
C ARG A 50 -9.53 2.28 -9.89
N ALA A 51 -10.73 1.74 -9.97
CA ALA A 51 -11.90 2.26 -9.27
C ALA A 51 -11.78 1.95 -7.77
N MET A 52 -11.98 2.95 -6.91
CA MET A 52 -11.83 2.82 -5.47
C MET A 52 -13.20 2.79 -4.79
N THR A 53 -13.39 1.83 -3.88
CA THR A 53 -14.59 1.65 -3.05
C THR A 53 -14.30 1.83 -1.56
N LEU A 54 -13.13 2.41 -1.23
CA LEU A 54 -12.66 2.56 0.14
C LEU A 54 -13.49 3.60 0.89
N ASP A 55 -13.97 3.22 2.08
CA ASP A 55 -14.77 4.09 2.93
C ASP A 55 -13.90 4.91 3.88
N ARG A 56 -14.27 6.19 4.09
CA ARG A 56 -13.66 7.11 5.06
C ARG A 56 -12.12 7.14 5.01
N VAL A 57 -11.56 7.18 3.80
CA VAL A 57 -10.12 7.39 3.53
C VAL A 57 -9.91 8.81 2.99
N ASN A 58 -8.83 9.47 3.37
CA ASN A 58 -8.56 10.83 2.89
C ASN A 58 -8.26 10.86 1.38
N ALA A 59 -8.54 12.02 0.74
CA ALA A 59 -8.46 12.19 -0.71
C ALA A 59 -7.06 12.00 -1.31
N GLN A 60 -5.99 12.15 -0.51
CA GLN A 60 -4.63 11.93 -0.99
C GLN A 60 -4.30 10.43 -0.99
N THR A 61 -4.53 9.76 0.13
CA THR A 61 -4.24 8.33 0.31
C THR A 61 -5.00 7.47 -0.69
N VAL A 62 -6.24 7.82 -1.05
CA VAL A 62 -7.03 7.05 -2.04
C VAL A 62 -6.40 6.99 -3.44
N THR A 63 -5.39 7.82 -3.73
CA THR A 63 -4.66 7.81 -5.01
C THR A 63 -3.28 7.18 -4.93
N HIS A 64 -2.84 6.76 -3.74
CA HIS A 64 -1.49 6.22 -3.52
C HIS A 64 -1.46 4.70 -3.61
N ALA A 65 -0.24 4.17 -3.71
CA ALA A 65 0.00 2.74 -3.89
C ALA A 65 -0.56 1.89 -2.74
N GLU A 66 -0.56 2.43 -1.52
CA GLU A 66 -1.10 1.78 -0.32
C GLU A 66 -2.61 1.52 -0.45
N ALA A 67 -3.36 2.47 -1.02
CA ALA A 67 -4.78 2.30 -1.26
C ALA A 67 -5.07 1.33 -2.41
N ASP A 68 -4.20 1.32 -3.43
CA ASP A 68 -4.34 0.41 -4.58
C ASP A 68 -4.24 -1.06 -4.16
N VAL A 69 -3.23 -1.43 -3.37
CA VAL A 69 -3.10 -2.82 -2.87
C VAL A 69 -4.24 -3.21 -1.92
N VAL A 70 -4.76 -2.26 -1.14
CA VAL A 70 -5.90 -2.51 -0.25
C VAL A 70 -7.18 -2.74 -1.05
N GLN A 71 -7.42 -1.94 -2.08
CA GLN A 71 -8.55 -2.14 -2.98
C GLN A 71 -8.45 -3.51 -3.68
N GLN A 72 -7.26 -3.90 -4.14
CA GLN A 72 -7.03 -5.22 -4.73
C GLN A 72 -7.40 -6.38 -3.78
N ALA A 73 -7.01 -6.28 -2.51
CA ALA A 73 -7.34 -7.29 -1.51
C ALA A 73 -8.85 -7.35 -1.23
N ILE A 74 -9.53 -6.20 -1.23
CA ILE A 74 -10.99 -6.11 -1.08
C ILE A 74 -11.70 -6.70 -2.30
N ASP A 75 -11.29 -6.33 -3.51
CA ASP A 75 -11.81 -6.88 -4.78
C ASP A 75 -11.63 -8.41 -4.83
N ALA A 76 -10.54 -8.89 -4.22
CA ALA A 76 -10.21 -10.30 -4.09
C ALA A 76 -10.99 -11.05 -2.99
N GLY A 77 -11.89 -10.37 -2.27
CA GLY A 77 -12.73 -10.94 -1.21
C GLY A 77 -11.99 -11.25 0.09
N LEU A 78 -10.82 -10.64 0.34
CA LEU A 78 -10.03 -10.91 1.54
C LEU A 78 -10.36 -10.00 2.73
N ALA A 79 -11.19 -8.98 2.54
CA ALA A 79 -11.58 -8.09 3.64
C ALA A 79 -12.19 -8.89 4.82
N GLY A 80 -11.65 -8.69 6.03
CA GLY A 80 -12.08 -9.37 7.25
C GLY A 80 -11.71 -10.85 7.35
N THR A 81 -10.94 -11.41 6.39
CA THR A 81 -10.58 -12.84 6.39
C THR A 81 -9.40 -13.19 7.29
N VAL A 82 -8.56 -12.21 7.64
CA VAL A 82 -7.44 -12.37 8.57
C VAL A 82 -7.39 -11.19 9.54
N ARG A 83 -6.73 -11.39 10.68
CA ARG A 83 -6.58 -10.35 11.72
C ARG A 83 -5.38 -9.44 11.50
N ARG A 84 -4.41 -9.86 10.69
CA ARG A 84 -3.18 -9.12 10.43
C ARG A 84 -2.80 -9.20 8.96
N ALA A 85 -2.32 -8.09 8.43
CA ALA A 85 -1.71 -8.01 7.11
C ALA A 85 -0.36 -7.28 7.18
N ASP A 86 0.56 -7.63 6.29
CA ASP A 86 1.88 -7.01 6.20
C ASP A 86 1.98 -6.26 4.88
N MET A 87 2.27 -4.96 4.95
CA MET A 87 2.44 -4.06 3.82
C MET A 87 3.90 -3.59 3.76
N THR A 88 4.46 -3.60 2.57
CA THR A 88 5.79 -3.09 2.28
C THR A 88 5.65 -1.98 1.26
N ILE A 89 6.26 -0.82 1.53
CA ILE A 89 6.26 0.34 0.63
C ILE A 89 7.72 0.62 0.27
N ASP A 90 8.00 0.96 -0.98
CA ASP A 90 9.36 1.24 -1.45
C ASP A 90 9.93 2.59 -0.99
N ARG A 91 9.16 3.37 -0.23
CA ARG A 91 9.55 4.65 0.36
C ARG A 91 8.76 4.91 1.64
N ALA A 92 9.22 5.88 2.43
CA ALA A 92 8.51 6.28 3.65
C ALA A 92 7.09 6.80 3.34
N PRO A 93 6.07 6.43 4.14
CA PRO A 93 4.71 6.96 3.99
C PRO A 93 4.70 8.49 4.07
N CYS A 94 3.93 9.12 3.18
CA CYS A 94 3.72 10.57 3.25
C CYS A 94 2.91 10.96 4.50
N THR A 95 2.84 12.26 4.80
CA THR A 95 2.07 12.79 5.94
C THR A 95 0.60 12.34 5.90
N SER A 96 -0.03 12.33 4.72
CA SER A 96 -1.45 11.94 4.58
C SER A 96 -1.68 10.45 4.83
N CYS A 97 -0.79 9.60 4.32
CA CYS A 97 -0.87 8.14 4.54
C CYS A 97 -0.53 7.78 5.99
N GLY A 98 0.56 8.31 6.54
CA GLY A 98 0.98 8.03 7.91
C GLY A 98 0.24 8.86 8.94
N LYS A 99 0.72 10.09 9.19
CA LYS A 99 0.32 10.94 10.33
C LYS A 99 -1.15 11.34 10.29
N ALA A 100 -1.74 11.56 9.12
CA ALA A 100 -3.15 11.93 8.98
C ALA A 100 -4.11 10.72 9.03
N GLY A 101 -3.60 9.51 9.31
CA GLY A 101 -4.42 8.33 9.54
C GLY A 101 -4.92 7.60 8.29
N GLY A 102 -4.31 7.85 7.12
CA GLY A 102 -4.62 7.12 5.88
C GLY A 102 -4.46 5.60 6.05
N LEU A 103 -3.30 5.14 6.50
CA LEU A 103 -2.98 3.72 6.74
C LEU A 103 -3.88 3.08 7.80
N ARG A 104 -4.31 3.83 8.83
CA ARG A 104 -5.28 3.36 9.82
C ARG A 104 -6.68 3.18 9.21
N SER A 105 -7.05 4.06 8.29
CA SER A 105 -8.31 3.96 7.55
C SER A 105 -8.27 2.78 6.57
N LEU A 106 -7.12 2.51 5.97
CA LEU A 106 -6.89 1.33 5.13
C LEU A 106 -6.96 0.02 5.94
N ALA A 107 -6.36 -0.03 7.13
CA ALA A 107 -6.48 -1.16 8.05
C ALA A 107 -7.95 -1.48 8.39
N ARG A 108 -8.77 -0.44 8.64
CA ARG A 108 -10.23 -0.59 8.84
C ARG A 108 -10.91 -1.20 7.62
N ASN A 109 -10.61 -0.71 6.41
CA ASN A 109 -11.21 -1.23 5.18
C ASN A 109 -10.80 -2.68 4.88
N LEU A 110 -9.57 -3.07 5.22
CA LEU A 110 -9.14 -4.47 5.15
C LEU A 110 -9.83 -5.36 6.17
N GLY A 111 -10.45 -4.79 7.22
CA GLY A 111 -11.04 -5.56 8.32
C GLY A 111 -10.00 -6.30 9.17
N VAL A 112 -8.77 -5.79 9.24
CA VAL A 112 -7.69 -6.36 10.08
C VAL A 112 -7.61 -5.63 11.41
N ASP A 113 -7.14 -6.30 12.46
CA ASP A 113 -6.83 -5.69 13.75
C ASP A 113 -5.52 -4.89 13.68
N GLU A 114 -4.56 -5.37 12.86
CA GLU A 114 -3.24 -4.77 12.71
C GLU A 114 -2.77 -4.78 11.25
N LEU A 115 -2.35 -3.62 10.76
CA LEU A 115 -1.61 -3.48 9.51
C LEU A 115 -0.15 -3.14 9.82
N HIS A 116 0.76 -4.07 9.52
CA HIS A 116 2.19 -3.90 9.75
C HIS A 116 2.82 -3.33 8.50
N VAL A 117 3.35 -2.11 8.57
CA VAL A 117 3.86 -1.40 7.40
C VAL A 117 5.37 -1.25 7.53
N THR A 118 6.11 -1.66 6.51
CA THR A 118 7.58 -1.58 6.44
C THR A 118 8.01 -0.77 5.23
N TRP A 119 9.02 0.08 5.40
CA TRP A 119 9.61 0.88 4.33
C TRP A 119 11.12 1.02 4.53
N PRO A 120 11.89 1.54 3.56
CA PRO A 120 13.31 1.80 3.75
C PRO A 120 13.56 2.71 4.95
N GLY A 121 14.21 2.18 5.98
CA GLY A 121 14.55 2.93 7.19
C GLY A 121 13.50 2.92 8.30
N GLY A 122 12.40 2.15 8.18
CA GLY A 122 11.44 2.05 9.29
C GLY A 122 10.35 1.00 9.11
N GLN A 123 9.69 0.71 10.22
CA GLN A 123 8.47 -0.06 10.26
C GLN A 123 7.53 0.51 11.32
N GLN A 124 6.23 0.35 11.12
CA GLN A 124 5.21 0.76 12.08
C GLN A 124 3.95 -0.10 11.93
N THR A 125 3.38 -0.50 13.06
CA THR A 125 2.07 -1.13 13.12
C THR A 125 0.98 -0.08 13.25
N PHE A 126 -0.05 -0.19 12.41
CA PHE A 126 -1.22 0.68 12.41
C PHE A 126 -2.46 -0.12 12.82
N THR A 127 -3.17 0.37 13.83
CA THR A 127 -4.48 -0.16 14.22
C THR A 127 -5.61 0.64 13.54
N PRO A 128 -6.73 -0.01 13.21
CA PRO A 128 -7.88 0.64 12.62
C PRO A 128 -8.33 1.90 13.36
N THR A 129 -8.80 2.87 12.59
CA THR A 129 -9.64 3.95 13.14
C THR A 129 -10.94 3.38 13.68
N LYS A 130 -11.50 4.03 14.71
CA LYS A 130 -12.86 3.75 15.20
C LYS A 130 -13.95 4.09 14.18
#